data_AF-G3NMJ7-F1
#
_entry.id   AF-G3NMJ7-F1
#
_cell.length_a   1.000
_cell.length_b   1.000
_cell.length_c   1.000
_cell.angle_alpha   90.00
_cell.angle_beta   90.00
_cell.angle_gamma   90.00
#
_symmetry.space_group_name_H-M   'P 1'
#
loop_
_entity.id
_entity.type
_entity.pdbx_description
1 polymer ?
#
loop_
_entity_poly.entity_id
_entity_poly.type
_entity_poly.pdbx_seq_one_letter_code
_entity_poly.pdbx_strand_id
1 'polypeptide(L)'
;MAAVNTMEKKLAEYKCDTNEALCLKLVRFPEDVEDDSTTFHPEYSHQIYGDDEVAFGYKGLQIQLFYTAGNLSTLFKVKYSSKVTEVLYVGSNPDDIEGKIREIVPAGFTCNADDFSSLLEKEANFKPFGTLLHTYTVHSEEAGELTYQIHKAEVTCPGFLEYHERLQTFLMWFIETASFIDADDDRWDFFLVFEKYNKDGETLYATVGYMTVYNYYVYPDKTRPRVSQMLILPPFQGEGHGAQLLEAVHRFYCS
;
A
#
# COMPACT_ATOMS: atom_id res chain seq x y z
N MET A 1 18.83 17.88 38.03
CA MET A 1 18.20 16.55 37.98
C MET A 1 16.68 16.62 37.85
N ALA A 2 15.93 17.31 38.73
CA ALA A 2 14.46 17.38 38.63
C ALA A 2 13.95 18.06 37.33
N ALA A 3 14.52 19.20 36.92
CA ALA A 3 14.11 19.91 35.70
C ALA A 3 14.40 19.14 34.40
N VAL A 4 15.49 18.36 34.38
CA VAL A 4 15.86 17.49 33.24
C VAL A 4 14.82 16.37 33.09
N ASN A 5 14.46 15.72 34.20
CA ASN A 5 13.45 14.66 34.23
C ASN A 5 12.04 15.18 33.83
N THR A 6 11.67 16.42 34.21
CA THR A 6 10.42 17.05 33.76
C THR A 6 10.41 17.35 32.27
N MET A 7 11.55 17.72 31.68
CA MET A 7 11.66 18.01 30.25
C MET A 7 11.65 16.72 29.41
N GLU A 8 12.35 15.67 29.86
CA GLU A 8 12.30 14.34 29.25
C GLU A 8 10.87 13.78 29.21
N LYS A 9 10.11 13.90 30.31
CA LYS A 9 8.70 13.49 30.34
C LYS A 9 7.83 14.27 29.35
N LYS A 10 8.09 15.56 29.14
CA LYS A 10 7.36 16.37 28.15
C LYS A 10 7.74 16.01 26.71
N LEU A 11 8.99 15.62 26.47
CA LEU A 11 9.47 15.22 25.15
C LEU A 11 9.03 13.80 24.76
N ALA A 12 8.72 12.94 25.74
CA ALA A 12 8.16 11.63 25.48
C ALA A 12 6.83 11.70 24.69
N GLU A 13 6.00 12.72 24.93
CA GLU A 13 4.75 12.96 24.18
C GLU A 13 4.97 13.37 22.71
N TYR A 14 6.21 13.68 22.33
CA TYR A 14 6.60 14.03 20.97
C TYR A 14 7.31 12.88 20.24
N LYS A 15 7.32 11.68 20.83
CA LYS A 15 7.72 10.45 20.17
C LYS A 15 6.45 9.68 19.81
N CYS A 16 6.27 9.41 18.53
CA CYS A 16 5.14 8.65 18.03
C CYS A 16 5.62 7.33 17.44
N ASP A 17 4.96 6.23 17.81
CA ASP A 17 5.08 4.97 17.09
C ASP A 17 4.57 5.18 15.66
N THR A 18 5.40 4.85 14.67
CA THR A 18 5.10 5.09 13.26
C THR A 18 4.20 4.01 12.65
N ASN A 19 4.13 2.81 13.23
CA ASN A 19 3.17 1.78 12.83
C ASN A 19 1.75 2.21 13.26
N GLU A 20 1.61 2.82 14.44
CA GLU A 20 0.32 3.38 14.88
C GLU A 20 -0.03 4.70 14.19
N ALA A 21 0.95 5.59 13.97
CA ALA A 21 0.70 6.91 13.38
C ALA A 21 0.36 6.85 11.88
N LEU A 22 0.83 5.85 11.14
CA LEU A 22 0.59 5.72 9.71
C LEU A 22 -0.74 5.01 9.45
N CYS A 23 -1.67 5.74 8.83
CA CYS A 23 -3.02 5.29 8.52
C CYS A 23 -3.15 5.01 7.02
N LEU A 24 -3.39 3.74 6.68
CA LEU A 24 -3.65 3.28 5.32
C LEU A 24 -5.15 3.06 5.11
N LYS A 25 -5.64 3.42 3.92
CA LYS A 25 -7.02 3.15 3.49
C LYS A 25 -7.11 2.78 2.01
N LEU A 26 -8.06 1.91 1.69
CA LEU A 26 -8.51 1.64 0.33
C LEU A 26 -9.93 2.20 0.18
N VAL A 27 -10.07 3.33 -0.49
CA VAL A 27 -11.29 4.13 -0.57
C VAL A 27 -12.06 3.75 -1.83
N ARG A 28 -13.27 3.22 -1.67
CA ARG A 28 -14.23 2.93 -2.76
C ARG A 28 -15.27 4.04 -2.88
N PHE A 29 -15.69 4.58 -1.74
CA PHE A 29 -16.73 5.59 -1.62
C PHE A 29 -16.22 6.80 -0.82
N PRO A 30 -16.78 8.01 -1.05
CA PRO A 30 -16.36 9.21 -0.33
C PRO A 30 -16.45 9.06 1.20
N GLU A 31 -17.40 8.27 1.68
CA GLU A 31 -17.61 8.04 3.12
C GLU A 31 -16.44 7.29 3.77
N ASP A 32 -15.74 6.43 3.01
CA ASP A 32 -14.60 5.64 3.53
C ASP A 32 -13.43 6.53 3.99
N VAL A 33 -13.33 7.75 3.46
CA VAL A 33 -12.27 8.72 3.81
C VAL A 33 -12.34 9.10 5.28
N GLU A 34 -13.55 9.25 5.82
CA GLU A 34 -13.80 9.66 7.21
C GLU A 34 -14.21 8.46 8.11
N ASP A 35 -14.42 7.27 7.55
CA ASP A 35 -14.75 6.06 8.31
C ASP A 35 -13.49 5.38 8.85
N ASP A 36 -13.11 5.70 10.09
CA ASP A 36 -11.93 5.13 10.75
C ASP A 36 -11.91 3.59 10.79
N SER A 37 -13.06 2.90 10.69
CA SER A 37 -13.13 1.43 10.71
C SER A 37 -12.47 0.75 9.51
N THR A 38 -12.31 1.48 8.40
CA THR A 38 -11.62 1.01 7.18
C THR A 38 -10.10 1.22 7.23
N THR A 39 -9.60 1.84 8.31
CA THR A 39 -8.17 2.11 8.48
C THR A 39 -7.43 0.85 8.86
N PHE A 40 -6.29 0.62 8.22
CA PHE A 40 -5.32 -0.38 8.62
C PHE A 40 -3.93 0.24 8.74
N HIS A 41 -3.03 -0.48 9.39
CA HIS A 41 -1.72 0.03 9.80
C HIS A 41 -0.59 -0.86 9.25
N PRO A 42 0.61 -0.31 9.05
CA PRO A 42 1.80 -1.09 8.74
C PRO A 42 2.11 -2.13 9.82
N GLU A 43 2.69 -3.25 9.41
CA GLU A 43 3.37 -4.19 10.31
C GLU A 43 4.83 -3.77 10.52
N TYR A 44 5.41 -3.10 9.53
CA TYR A 44 6.80 -2.65 9.53
C TYR A 44 6.88 -1.21 9.05
N SER A 45 7.76 -0.44 9.67
CA SER A 45 8.15 0.90 9.23
C SER A 45 9.64 1.19 9.44
N HIS A 46 10.39 0.23 9.99
CA HIS A 46 11.80 0.37 10.34
C HIS A 46 12.70 0.75 9.16
N GLN A 47 12.40 0.31 7.94
CA GLN A 47 13.16 0.71 6.76
C GLN A 47 13.04 2.22 6.45
N ILE A 48 11.98 2.88 6.94
CA ILE A 48 11.71 4.31 6.73
C ILE A 48 12.09 5.11 7.98
N TYR A 49 11.71 4.63 9.16
CA TYR A 49 11.83 5.36 10.44
C TYR A 49 12.88 4.79 11.40
N GLY A 50 13.68 3.81 10.97
CA GLY A 50 14.74 3.17 11.75
C GLY A 50 14.22 2.07 12.69
N ASP A 51 15.13 1.30 13.28
CA ASP A 51 14.82 0.07 14.05
C ASP A 51 13.83 0.27 15.21
N ASP A 52 13.77 1.49 15.77
CA ASP A 52 12.86 1.82 16.86
C ASP A 52 11.43 2.12 16.37
N GLU A 53 11.22 2.31 15.06
CA GLU A 53 9.92 2.61 14.43
C GLU A 53 9.23 3.82 15.05
N VAL A 54 10.02 4.85 15.41
CA VAL A 54 9.55 6.05 16.10
C VAL A 54 9.88 7.31 15.31
N ALA A 55 8.89 8.19 15.19
CA ALA A 55 9.05 9.55 14.71
C ALA A 55 9.13 10.53 15.90
N PHE A 56 10.15 11.38 15.90
CA PHE A 56 10.35 12.43 16.89
C PHE A 56 9.89 13.81 16.40
N GLY A 57 9.33 14.58 17.33
CA GLY A 57 9.08 16.00 17.16
C GLY A 57 7.61 16.38 16.96
N TYR A 58 6.70 15.40 17.04
CA TYR A 58 5.27 15.59 16.77
C TYR A 58 4.43 14.95 17.87
N LYS A 59 3.35 15.64 18.29
CA LYS A 59 2.37 15.09 19.23
C LYS A 59 1.08 14.76 18.49
N GLY A 60 0.55 13.55 18.70
CA GLY A 60 -0.64 13.08 18.00
C GLY A 60 -0.42 13.07 16.48
N LEU A 61 0.74 12.57 16.06
CA LEU A 61 1.10 12.45 14.66
C LEU A 61 0.14 11.48 13.96
N GLN A 62 -0.33 11.87 12.78
CA GLN A 62 -1.07 11.00 11.87
C GLN A 62 -0.52 11.19 10.46
N ILE A 63 -0.08 10.09 9.84
CA ILE A 63 0.45 10.05 8.48
C ILE A 63 -0.60 9.34 7.62
N GLN A 64 -1.41 10.11 6.90
CA GLN A 64 -2.49 9.57 6.08
C GLN A 64 -1.96 9.24 4.69
N LEU A 65 -2.04 7.96 4.32
CA LEU A 65 -1.76 7.44 2.98
C LEU A 65 -3.02 6.70 2.50
N PHE A 66 -3.90 7.44 1.85
CA PHE A 66 -5.18 6.89 1.37
C PHE A 66 -5.11 6.65 -0.13
N TYR A 67 -5.67 5.54 -0.58
CA TYR A 67 -5.59 5.10 -1.96
C TYR A 67 -6.98 4.86 -2.49
N THR A 68 -7.30 5.31 -3.72
CA THR A 68 -8.50 4.83 -4.41
C THR A 68 -8.40 3.32 -4.58
N ALA A 69 -9.46 2.56 -4.33
CA ALA A 69 -9.38 1.11 -4.19
C ALA A 69 -8.81 0.39 -5.43
N GLY A 70 -9.14 0.84 -6.63
CA GLY A 70 -8.66 0.31 -7.90
C GLY A 70 -7.31 0.85 -8.32
N ASN A 71 -7.27 2.06 -8.87
CA ASN A 71 -6.06 2.63 -9.48
C ASN A 71 -4.95 2.99 -8.48
N LEU A 72 -5.23 2.91 -7.18
CA LEU A 72 -4.33 3.31 -6.11
C LEU A 72 -3.85 4.76 -6.22
N SER A 73 -4.62 5.65 -6.85
CA SER A 73 -4.37 7.08 -6.81
C SER A 73 -4.28 7.53 -5.35
N THR A 74 -3.25 8.31 -4.99
CA THR A 74 -2.86 8.48 -3.58
C THR A 74 -3.18 9.87 -3.04
N LEU A 75 -3.73 9.94 -1.83
CA LEU A 75 -3.70 11.11 -0.97
C LEU A 75 -2.61 10.90 0.08
N PHE A 76 -1.74 11.89 0.23
CA PHE A 76 -0.73 11.94 1.28
C PHE A 76 -0.91 13.21 2.12
N LYS A 77 -1.13 13.04 3.42
CA LYS A 77 -1.31 14.16 4.36
C LYS A 77 -0.73 13.84 5.73
N VAL A 78 0.08 14.76 6.25
CA VAL A 78 0.57 14.69 7.64
C VAL A 78 -0.25 15.63 8.52
N LYS A 79 -0.78 15.10 9.61
CA LYS A 79 -1.50 15.86 10.65
C LYS A 79 -0.78 15.67 12.00
N TYR A 80 -0.83 16.69 12.85
CA TYR A 80 -0.34 16.62 14.22
C TYR A 80 -1.01 17.71 15.07
N SER A 81 -1.12 17.48 16.37
CA SER A 81 -1.68 18.46 17.31
C SER A 81 -0.66 19.54 17.71
N SER A 82 0.62 19.17 17.81
CA SER A 82 1.72 20.11 18.03
C SER A 82 3.04 19.57 17.49
N LYS A 83 3.98 20.47 17.21
CA LYS A 83 5.35 20.17 16.74
C LYS A 83 6.35 20.83 17.68
N VAL A 84 7.48 20.16 17.95
CA VAL A 84 8.57 20.74 18.77
C VAL A 84 9.10 21.99 18.07
N THR A 85 9.33 23.04 18.86
CA THR A 85 9.98 24.28 18.42
C THR A 85 11.31 24.45 19.15
N GLU A 86 12.20 25.30 18.62
CA GLU A 86 13.49 25.62 19.26
C GLU A 86 13.33 26.12 20.72
N VAL A 87 12.17 26.70 21.04
CA VAL A 87 11.82 27.15 22.41
C VAL A 87 11.52 25.99 23.34
N LEU A 88 10.96 24.88 22.81
CA LEU A 88 10.64 23.67 23.57
C LEU A 88 11.86 22.77 23.79
N TYR A 89 12.80 22.77 22.84
CA TYR A 89 14.02 21.95 22.92
C TYR A 89 15.12 22.47 21.98
N VAL A 90 16.32 22.68 22.52
CA VAL A 90 17.49 23.22 21.78
C VAL A 90 18.42 22.09 21.27
N GLY A 91 17.98 20.82 21.31
CA GLY A 91 18.88 19.67 21.11
C GLY A 91 18.74 18.87 19.81
N SER A 92 17.57 18.87 19.17
CA SER A 92 17.31 18.13 17.92
C SER A 92 16.15 18.75 17.14
N ASN A 93 16.27 18.73 15.82
CA ASN A 93 15.17 19.06 14.92
C ASN A 93 14.11 17.95 14.92
N PRO A 94 12.84 18.28 14.69
CA PRO A 94 11.80 17.29 14.43
C PRO A 94 12.10 16.53 13.13
N ASP A 95 11.73 15.26 13.08
CA ASP A 95 11.99 14.41 11.93
C ASP A 95 11.26 14.91 10.68
N ASP A 96 11.88 14.71 9.51
CA ASP A 96 11.27 15.04 8.22
C ASP A 96 10.36 13.89 7.75
N ILE A 97 9.15 13.87 8.30
CA ILE A 97 8.13 12.86 8.00
C ILE A 97 7.76 12.87 6.52
N GLU A 98 7.60 14.07 5.93
CA GLU A 98 7.19 14.17 4.53
C GLU A 98 8.31 13.78 3.58
N GLY A 99 9.56 14.17 3.86
CA GLY A 99 10.72 13.75 3.08
C GLY A 99 10.84 12.24 3.03
N LYS A 100 10.78 11.57 4.18
CA LYS A 100 10.85 10.11 4.29
C LYS A 100 9.78 9.37 3.49
N ILE A 101 8.53 9.83 3.51
CA ILE A 101 7.45 9.22 2.71
C ILE A 101 7.67 9.48 1.20
N ARG A 102 8.14 10.66 0.82
CA ARG A 102 8.44 11.00 -0.59
C ARG A 102 9.58 10.19 -1.19
N GLU A 103 10.42 9.55 -0.39
CA GLU A 103 11.47 8.64 -0.87
C GLU A 103 10.90 7.34 -1.45
N ILE A 104 9.72 6.92 -1.00
CA ILE A 104 9.10 5.65 -1.41
C ILE A 104 7.78 5.80 -2.17
N VAL A 105 7.01 6.86 -1.91
CA VAL A 105 5.73 7.12 -2.60
C VAL A 105 6.00 7.93 -3.87
N PRO A 106 5.52 7.48 -5.05
CA PRO A 106 5.73 8.21 -6.30
C PRO A 106 5.06 9.59 -6.27
N ALA A 107 5.62 10.52 -7.05
CA ALA A 107 5.03 11.85 -7.20
C ALA A 107 3.61 11.79 -7.82
N GLY A 108 2.84 12.85 -7.64
CA GLY A 108 1.47 12.96 -8.19
C GLY A 108 0.35 12.61 -7.20
N PHE A 109 0.67 12.36 -5.93
CA PHE A 109 -0.32 12.30 -4.86
C PHE A 109 -1.00 13.66 -4.63
N THR A 110 -2.23 13.63 -4.12
CA THR A 110 -2.94 14.82 -3.65
C THR A 110 -2.67 15.07 -2.16
N CYS A 111 -2.91 16.30 -1.70
CA CYS A 111 -2.70 16.68 -0.29
C CYS A 111 -3.98 17.16 0.40
N ASN A 112 -5.12 17.11 -0.29
CA ASN A 112 -6.43 17.51 0.23
C ASN A 112 -7.55 16.58 -0.28
N ALA A 113 -8.66 16.58 0.45
CA ALA A 113 -9.78 15.69 0.19
C ALA A 113 -10.53 16.03 -1.10
N ASP A 114 -10.63 17.30 -1.50
CA ASP A 114 -11.37 17.72 -2.69
C ASP A 114 -10.71 17.20 -3.98
N ASP A 115 -9.39 17.34 -4.08
CA ASP A 115 -8.61 16.79 -5.20
C ASP A 115 -8.66 15.25 -5.20
N PHE A 116 -8.65 14.61 -4.02
CA PHE A 116 -8.76 13.16 -3.91
C PHE A 116 -10.14 12.65 -4.33
N SER A 117 -11.21 13.32 -3.95
CA SER A 117 -12.58 13.04 -4.42
C SER A 117 -12.67 13.10 -5.94
N SER A 118 -12.01 14.09 -6.56
CA SER A 118 -11.93 14.21 -8.02
C SER A 118 -11.18 13.04 -8.69
N LEU A 119 -10.26 12.38 -7.98
CA LEU A 119 -9.60 11.15 -8.45
C LEU A 119 -10.49 9.93 -8.25
N LEU A 120 -11.25 9.86 -7.15
CA LEU A 120 -12.19 8.80 -6.86
C LEU A 120 -13.31 8.71 -7.90
N GLU A 121 -13.79 9.85 -8.41
CA GLU A 121 -14.76 9.89 -9.52
C GLU A 121 -14.21 9.26 -10.81
N LYS A 122 -12.89 9.35 -11.05
CA LYS A 122 -12.25 8.80 -12.25
C LYS A 122 -12.03 7.29 -12.16
N GLU A 123 -12.29 6.68 -11.01
CA GLU A 123 -12.06 5.24 -10.78
C GLU A 123 -12.94 4.35 -11.67
N ALA A 124 -14.10 4.85 -12.15
CA ALA A 124 -14.92 4.14 -13.13
C ALA A 124 -14.15 3.79 -14.44
N ASN A 125 -13.13 4.59 -14.77
CA ASN A 125 -12.28 4.37 -15.95
C ASN A 125 -11.17 3.34 -15.71
N PHE A 126 -10.88 2.99 -14.45
CA PHE A 126 -9.89 1.99 -14.13
C PHE A 126 -10.34 0.60 -14.59
N LYS A 127 -9.41 -0.17 -15.15
CA LYS A 127 -9.60 -1.57 -15.53
C LYS A 127 -8.35 -2.38 -15.14
N PRO A 128 -8.52 -3.65 -14.73
CA PRO A 128 -7.40 -4.54 -14.45
C PRO A 128 -6.39 -4.60 -15.59
N PHE A 129 -5.11 -4.61 -15.26
CA PHE A 129 -4.03 -4.69 -16.24
C PHE A 129 -3.81 -6.12 -16.72
N GLY A 130 -3.45 -6.25 -17.99
CA GLY A 130 -2.98 -7.50 -18.57
C GLY A 130 -4.08 -8.49 -18.93
N THR A 131 -3.76 -9.78 -18.82
CA THR A 131 -4.63 -10.88 -19.27
C THR A 131 -5.26 -11.58 -18.07
N LEU A 132 -6.59 -11.72 -18.10
CA LEU A 132 -7.34 -12.50 -17.11
C LEU A 132 -6.91 -13.98 -17.15
N LEU A 133 -6.43 -14.50 -16.02
CA LEU A 133 -6.06 -15.90 -15.84
C LEU A 133 -7.14 -16.72 -15.14
N HIS A 134 -7.79 -16.12 -14.13
CA HIS A 134 -8.74 -16.84 -13.28
C HIS A 134 -9.82 -15.91 -12.73
N THR A 135 -11.03 -16.44 -12.55
CA THR A 135 -12.13 -15.78 -11.84
C THR A 135 -12.66 -16.75 -10.80
N TYR A 136 -12.91 -16.26 -9.59
CA TYR A 136 -13.47 -17.05 -8.49
C TYR A 136 -14.44 -16.20 -7.67
N THR A 137 -15.29 -16.85 -6.87
CA THR A 137 -16.21 -16.18 -5.96
C THR A 137 -15.96 -16.60 -4.52
N VAL A 138 -16.23 -15.68 -3.59
CA VAL A 138 -16.19 -15.93 -2.15
C VAL A 138 -17.53 -15.50 -1.57
N HIS A 139 -18.09 -16.33 -0.71
CA HIS A 139 -19.32 -16.00 -0.01
C HIS A 139 -19.02 -15.16 1.24
N SER A 140 -19.64 -13.99 1.32
CA SER A 140 -19.69 -13.12 2.48
C SER A 140 -21.10 -13.13 3.07
N GLU A 141 -21.21 -13.28 4.40
CA GLU A 141 -22.51 -13.25 5.08
C GLU A 141 -23.21 -11.89 4.91
N GLU A 142 -22.44 -10.80 4.81
CA GLU A 142 -22.96 -9.42 4.71
C GLU A 142 -23.18 -8.99 3.25
N ALA A 143 -22.21 -9.27 2.38
CA ALA A 143 -22.20 -8.77 1.00
C ALA A 143 -22.69 -9.80 -0.03
N GLY A 144 -23.01 -11.02 0.39
CA GLY A 144 -23.43 -12.10 -0.50
C GLY A 144 -22.27 -12.68 -1.29
N GLU A 145 -22.40 -12.81 -2.61
CA GLU A 145 -21.35 -13.39 -3.46
C GLU A 145 -20.43 -12.31 -4.01
N LEU A 146 -19.18 -12.30 -3.53
CA LEU A 146 -18.13 -11.41 -3.99
C LEU A 146 -17.33 -12.09 -5.12
N THR A 147 -17.06 -11.36 -6.20
CA THR A 147 -16.36 -11.90 -7.37
C THR A 147 -14.95 -11.31 -7.47
N TYR A 148 -13.97 -12.18 -7.69
CA TYR A 148 -12.57 -11.82 -7.79
C TYR A 148 -11.95 -12.30 -9.10
N GLN A 149 -10.88 -11.64 -9.52
CA GLN A 149 -10.14 -11.94 -10.73
C GLN A 149 -8.63 -11.90 -10.49
N ILE A 150 -7.92 -12.83 -11.12
CA ILE A 150 -6.46 -12.85 -11.16
C ILE A 150 -6.01 -12.58 -12.58
N HIS A 151 -5.13 -11.60 -12.76
CA HIS A 151 -4.59 -11.19 -14.05
C HIS A 151 -3.07 -11.30 -14.06
N LYS A 152 -2.48 -11.59 -15.23
CA LYS A 152 -1.05 -11.44 -15.48
C LYS A 152 -0.81 -10.14 -16.23
N ALA A 153 -0.09 -9.22 -15.62
CA ALA A 153 0.30 -7.95 -16.22
C ALA A 153 1.73 -8.01 -16.77
N GLU A 154 1.99 -7.18 -17.77
CA GLU A 154 3.30 -6.96 -18.35
C GLU A 154 3.62 -5.46 -18.26
N VAL A 155 4.91 -5.12 -18.15
CA VAL A 155 5.38 -3.72 -18.07
C VAL A 155 5.04 -2.89 -19.30
N THR A 156 4.72 -3.56 -20.41
CA THR A 156 4.24 -2.96 -21.66
C THR A 156 2.77 -2.52 -21.60
N CYS A 157 2.01 -2.93 -20.57
CA CYS A 157 0.64 -2.51 -20.38
C CYS A 157 0.59 -1.00 -20.08
N PRO A 158 -0.14 -0.19 -20.89
CA PRO A 158 -0.21 1.26 -20.66
C PRO A 158 -0.70 1.59 -19.24
N GLY A 159 0.05 2.41 -18.50
CA GLY A 159 -0.28 2.83 -17.14
C GLY A 159 0.09 1.83 -16.03
N PHE A 160 0.59 0.64 -16.37
CA PHE A 160 0.88 -0.39 -15.37
C PHE A 160 2.11 -0.06 -14.52
N LEU A 161 3.17 0.52 -15.09
CA LEU A 161 4.36 0.90 -14.33
C LEU A 161 4.03 1.94 -13.26
N GLU A 162 3.27 2.98 -13.60
CA GLU A 162 2.84 4.00 -12.66
C GLU A 162 1.93 3.41 -11.58
N TYR A 163 1.07 2.46 -11.94
CA TYR A 163 0.26 1.71 -10.97
C TYR A 163 1.12 0.85 -10.05
N HIS A 164 2.11 0.14 -10.58
CA HIS A 164 3.03 -0.70 -9.81
C HIS A 164 3.87 0.15 -8.86
N GLU A 165 4.32 1.34 -9.26
CA GLU A 165 5.02 2.29 -8.38
C GLU A 165 4.19 2.67 -7.14
N ARG A 166 2.87 2.84 -7.32
CA ARG A 166 1.95 3.07 -6.19
C ARG A 166 1.77 1.80 -5.36
N LEU A 167 1.54 0.66 -6.00
CA LEU A 167 1.32 -0.63 -5.33
C LEU A 167 2.54 -1.11 -4.51
N GLN A 168 3.76 -0.98 -5.02
CA GLN A 168 4.95 -1.49 -4.35
C GLN A 168 5.23 -0.82 -3.01
N THR A 169 4.71 0.39 -2.76
CA THR A 169 4.81 1.06 -1.46
C THR A 169 4.26 0.22 -0.32
N PHE A 170 3.21 -0.57 -0.57
CA PHE A 170 2.65 -1.48 0.42
C PHE A 170 3.64 -2.57 0.86
N LEU A 171 4.59 -2.96 0.01
CA LEU A 171 5.61 -3.94 0.40
C LEU A 171 6.47 -3.44 1.56
N MET A 172 6.79 -2.14 1.57
CA MET A 172 7.60 -1.53 2.63
C MET A 172 6.92 -1.61 4.00
N TRP A 173 5.59 -1.74 4.01
CA TRP A 173 4.77 -1.80 5.22
C TRP A 173 4.48 -3.22 5.70
N PHE A 174 4.59 -4.22 4.82
CA PHE A 174 4.06 -5.57 5.09
C PHE A 174 5.05 -6.71 4.79
N ILE A 175 6.22 -6.43 4.23
CA ILE A 175 7.30 -7.40 4.05
C ILE A 175 8.58 -6.83 4.68
N GLU A 176 9.03 -7.44 5.76
CA GLU A 176 10.14 -6.99 6.62
C GLU A 176 11.39 -6.56 5.84
N THR A 177 11.77 -7.31 4.80
CA THR A 177 12.98 -7.06 3.99
C THR A 177 12.66 -6.71 2.54
N ALA A 178 11.53 -6.04 2.30
CA ALA A 178 11.17 -5.54 0.98
C ALA A 178 12.25 -4.65 0.38
N SER A 179 12.36 -4.70 -0.94
CA SER A 179 13.10 -3.72 -1.76
C SER A 179 12.38 -3.59 -3.09
N PHE A 180 12.37 -2.39 -3.67
CA PHE A 180 11.78 -2.19 -5.00
C PHE A 180 12.60 -2.92 -6.06
N ILE A 181 11.90 -3.54 -7.00
CA ILE A 181 12.52 -4.28 -8.10
C ILE A 181 12.84 -3.35 -9.27
N ASP A 182 13.77 -3.76 -10.11
CA ASP A 182 13.98 -3.15 -11.42
C ASP A 182 12.89 -3.63 -12.38
N ALA A 183 11.87 -2.80 -12.59
CA ALA A 183 10.75 -3.13 -13.47
C ALA A 183 11.12 -3.11 -14.96
N ASP A 184 12.30 -2.60 -15.35
CA ASP A 184 12.75 -2.65 -16.74
C ASP A 184 13.32 -4.02 -17.15
N ASP A 185 13.58 -4.93 -16.18
CA ASP A 185 14.00 -6.31 -16.45
C ASP A 185 12.81 -7.16 -16.91
N ASP A 186 12.87 -7.63 -18.16
CA ASP A 186 11.83 -8.42 -18.84
C ASP A 186 11.59 -9.82 -18.25
N ARG A 187 12.38 -10.21 -17.23
CA ARG A 187 12.23 -11.47 -16.51
C ARG A 187 11.23 -11.42 -15.37
N TRP A 188 10.72 -10.23 -15.03
CA TRP A 188 9.67 -10.08 -14.03
C TRP A 188 8.29 -10.36 -14.61
N ASP A 189 7.60 -11.31 -13.99
CA ASP A 189 6.16 -11.50 -14.17
C ASP A 189 5.39 -10.89 -12.99
N PHE A 190 4.25 -10.27 -13.30
CA PHE A 190 3.38 -9.62 -12.32
C PHE A 190 2.00 -10.26 -12.36
N PHE A 191 1.52 -10.72 -11.21
CA PHE A 191 0.20 -11.33 -11.06
C PHE A 191 -0.63 -10.51 -10.08
N LEU A 192 -1.76 -9.97 -10.54
CA LEU A 192 -2.60 -9.03 -9.81
C LEU A 192 -3.93 -9.67 -9.43
N VAL A 193 -4.42 -9.39 -8.23
CA VAL A 193 -5.75 -9.81 -7.75
C VAL A 193 -6.65 -8.58 -7.64
N PHE A 194 -7.85 -8.67 -8.21
CA PHE A 194 -8.87 -7.63 -8.13
C PHE A 194 -10.21 -8.19 -7.65
N GLU A 195 -10.89 -7.46 -6.78
CA GLU A 195 -12.30 -7.65 -6.47
C GLU A 195 -13.16 -6.82 -7.42
N LYS A 196 -14.25 -7.40 -7.92
CA LYS A 196 -15.30 -6.65 -8.62
C LYS A 196 -16.32 -6.15 -7.62
N TYR A 197 -16.63 -4.85 -7.68
CA TYR A 197 -17.72 -4.25 -6.91
C TYR A 197 -18.54 -3.32 -7.80
N ASN A 198 -19.78 -3.03 -7.39
CA ASN A 198 -20.66 -2.13 -8.14
C ASN A 198 -20.79 -0.78 -7.43
N LYS A 199 -20.72 0.30 -8.20
CA LYS A 199 -20.96 1.67 -7.76
C LYS A 199 -21.75 2.40 -8.83
N ASP A 200 -22.89 2.98 -8.47
CA ASP A 200 -23.77 3.73 -9.37
C ASP A 200 -24.19 2.97 -10.65
N GLY A 201 -24.34 1.65 -10.56
CA GLY A 201 -24.71 0.79 -11.69
C GLY A 201 -23.53 0.37 -12.59
N GLU A 202 -22.33 0.86 -12.32
CA GLU A 202 -21.10 0.49 -13.02
C GLU A 202 -20.30 -0.56 -12.22
N THR A 203 -19.62 -1.45 -12.95
CA THR A 203 -18.70 -2.42 -12.35
C THR A 203 -17.28 -1.84 -12.28
N LEU A 204 -16.79 -1.69 -11.07
CA LEU A 204 -15.45 -1.22 -10.72
C LEU A 204 -14.60 -2.38 -10.19
N TYR A 205 -13.31 -2.11 -10.00
CA TYR A 205 -12.32 -3.10 -9.61
C TYR A 205 -11.47 -2.54 -8.47
N ALA A 206 -11.42 -3.24 -7.34
CA ALA A 206 -10.58 -2.90 -6.20
C ALA A 206 -9.35 -3.81 -6.19
N THR A 207 -8.17 -3.24 -5.94
CA THR A 207 -6.92 -3.99 -5.79
C THR A 207 -6.94 -4.78 -4.50
N VAL A 208 -6.74 -6.09 -4.59
CA VAL A 208 -6.74 -7.01 -3.45
C VAL A 208 -5.31 -7.39 -3.05
N GLY A 209 -4.41 -7.51 -4.02
CA GLY A 209 -3.04 -7.91 -3.78
C GLY A 209 -2.30 -8.26 -5.06
N TYR A 210 -1.06 -8.68 -4.94
CA TYR A 210 -0.26 -9.12 -6.08
C TYR A 210 0.90 -10.04 -5.71
N MET A 211 1.55 -10.58 -6.74
CA MET A 211 2.78 -11.36 -6.66
C MET A 211 3.73 -10.98 -7.80
N THR A 212 5.01 -10.84 -7.47
CA THR A 212 6.11 -10.75 -8.45
C THR A 212 6.87 -12.07 -8.51
N VAL A 213 7.18 -12.52 -9.73
CA VAL A 213 7.93 -13.75 -9.98
C VAL A 213 9.08 -13.45 -10.92
N TYR A 214 10.30 -13.82 -10.53
CA TYR A 214 11.47 -13.67 -11.39
C TYR A 214 11.77 -14.97 -12.14
N ASN A 215 11.84 -14.89 -13.46
CA ASN A 215 12.16 -16.02 -14.33
C ASN A 215 13.69 -16.26 -14.39
N TYR A 216 14.23 -16.97 -13.40
CA TYR A 216 15.66 -17.32 -13.39
C TYR A 216 16.01 -18.22 -14.57
N TYR A 217 16.91 -17.74 -15.43
CA TYR A 217 17.48 -18.56 -16.49
C TYR A 217 18.26 -19.76 -15.92
N VAL A 218 17.93 -20.94 -16.41
CA VAL A 218 18.59 -22.21 -16.11
C VAL A 218 19.18 -22.73 -17.42
N TYR A 219 20.51 -22.74 -17.50
CA TYR A 219 21.23 -23.22 -18.67
C TYR A 219 20.80 -24.67 -19.04
N PRO A 220 20.71 -25.00 -20.33
CA PRO A 220 20.97 -24.14 -21.50
C PRO A 220 19.75 -23.38 -22.05
N ASP A 221 18.54 -23.72 -21.63
CA ASP A 221 17.33 -23.31 -22.35
C ASP A 221 16.06 -23.34 -21.49
N LYS A 222 16.19 -23.31 -20.17
CA LYS A 222 15.07 -23.40 -19.23
C LYS A 222 14.96 -22.16 -18.35
N THR A 223 13.83 -22.03 -17.69
CA THR A 223 13.64 -21.07 -16.60
C THR A 223 13.22 -21.81 -15.32
N ARG A 224 13.50 -21.18 -14.18
CA ARG A 224 12.98 -21.55 -12.86
C ARG A 224 12.32 -20.31 -12.27
N PRO A 225 10.99 -20.15 -12.44
CA PRO A 225 10.27 -19.04 -11.83
C PRO A 225 10.45 -19.07 -10.31
N ARG A 226 10.76 -17.92 -9.72
CA ARG A 226 10.90 -17.76 -8.26
C ARG A 226 10.01 -16.64 -7.78
N VAL A 227 9.06 -16.96 -6.90
CA VAL A 227 8.28 -15.96 -6.17
C VAL A 227 9.24 -15.04 -5.42
N SER A 228 9.12 -13.73 -5.62
CA SER A 228 9.95 -12.72 -4.98
C SER A 228 9.16 -11.99 -3.91
N GLN A 229 8.08 -11.31 -4.31
CA GLN A 229 7.20 -10.60 -3.39
C GLN A 229 5.78 -11.13 -3.56
N MET A 230 5.06 -11.30 -2.47
CA MET A 230 3.66 -11.69 -2.48
C MET A 230 2.96 -10.94 -1.35
N LEU A 231 1.89 -10.24 -1.68
CA LEU A 231 1.10 -9.48 -0.71
C LEU A 231 -0.39 -9.57 -1.07
N ILE A 232 -1.19 -9.96 -0.09
CA ILE A 232 -2.63 -9.66 -0.06
C ILE A 232 -2.81 -8.50 0.91
N LEU A 233 -3.47 -7.43 0.50
CA LEU A 233 -3.65 -6.24 1.32
C LEU A 233 -4.48 -6.59 2.57
N PRO A 234 -4.19 -5.98 3.74
CA PRO A 234 -4.74 -6.41 5.03
C PRO A 234 -6.27 -6.60 5.07
N PRO A 235 -7.10 -5.73 4.46
CA PRO A 235 -8.55 -5.90 4.47
C PRO A 235 -9.07 -7.19 3.81
N PHE A 236 -8.23 -7.91 3.06
CA PHE A 236 -8.63 -9.11 2.32
C PHE A 236 -7.85 -10.37 2.77
N GLN A 237 -7.11 -10.29 3.87
CA GLN A 237 -6.35 -11.42 4.39
C GLN A 237 -7.25 -12.41 5.14
N GLY A 238 -6.84 -13.68 5.23
CA GLY A 238 -7.62 -14.73 5.88
C GLY A 238 -8.79 -15.29 5.05
N GLU A 239 -9.02 -14.76 3.84
CA GLU A 239 -10.16 -15.12 2.97
C GLU A 239 -9.78 -16.07 1.81
N GLY A 240 -8.56 -16.62 1.82
CA GLY A 240 -8.10 -17.61 0.83
C GLY A 240 -7.57 -17.03 -0.49
N HIS A 241 -7.54 -15.71 -0.68
CA HIS A 241 -7.04 -15.07 -1.90
C HIS A 241 -5.56 -15.38 -2.18
N GLY A 242 -4.72 -15.47 -1.15
CA GLY A 242 -3.32 -15.85 -1.31
C GLY A 242 -3.17 -17.26 -1.89
N ALA A 243 -4.02 -18.21 -1.47
CA ALA A 243 -4.03 -19.57 -2.01
C ALA A 243 -4.48 -19.58 -3.48
N GLN A 244 -5.56 -18.85 -3.80
CA GLN A 244 -6.04 -18.69 -5.18
C GLN A 244 -4.97 -18.10 -6.10
N LEU A 245 -4.26 -17.07 -5.64
CA LEU A 245 -3.18 -16.43 -6.37
C LEU A 245 -2.04 -17.41 -6.65
N LEU A 246 -1.52 -18.08 -5.61
CA LEU A 246 -0.41 -19.02 -5.78
C LEU A 246 -0.78 -20.21 -6.68
N GLU A 247 -2.01 -20.73 -6.56
CA GLU A 247 -2.51 -21.81 -7.40
C GLU A 247 -2.64 -21.36 -8.86
N ALA A 248 -3.17 -20.16 -9.11
CA ALA A 248 -3.27 -19.60 -10.47
C ALA A 248 -1.88 -19.41 -11.10
N VAL A 249 -0.90 -18.90 -10.34
CA VAL A 249 0.49 -18.75 -10.78
C VAL A 249 1.12 -20.11 -11.10
N HIS A 250 0.91 -21.11 -10.24
CA HIS A 250 1.42 -22.46 -10.51
C HIS A 250 0.80 -23.07 -11.78
N ARG A 251 -0.52 -22.92 -11.98
CA ARG A 251 -1.19 -23.34 -13.21
C ARG A 251 -0.63 -22.65 -14.44
N PHE A 252 -0.36 -21.35 -14.37
CA PHE A 252 0.20 -20.56 -15.47
C PHE A 252 1.56 -21.09 -15.96
N TYR A 253 2.46 -21.47 -15.05
CA TYR A 253 3.78 -22.01 -15.44
C TYR A 253 3.79 -23.50 -15.79
N CYS A 254 2.76 -24.25 -15.39
CA CYS A 254 2.65 -25.69 -15.67
C CYS A 254 1.81 -26.02 -16.91
N SER A 255 1.07 -25.06 -17.46
CA SER A 255 0.34 -25.18 -18.73
C SER A 255 1.26 -25.03 -19.93
#